data_AF-A0A2S9YT84-F1
#
_entry.id   AF-A0A2S9YT84-F1
#
_cell.length_a   1.000
_cell.length_b   1.000
_cell.length_c   1.000
_cell.angle_alpha   90.00
_cell.angle_beta   90.00
_cell.angle_gamma   90.00
#
_symmetry.space_group_name_H-M   'P 1'
#
loop_
_entity.id
_entity.type
_entity.pdbx_description
1 polymer ?
#
loop_
_entity_poly.entity_id
_entity_poly.type
_entity_poly.pdbx_seq_one_letter_code
_entity_poly.pdbx_strand_id
1 'polypeptide(L)'
;MPDVSPQARPRALVVLLWAIVVVGLMQTLGATFEALNMIVPSLLPSLQANEVMQLHHDQPLVEAWTTGGNLAGMVLGVGFIVGGVRLLRGDARGLGLTRACALATLIYAVIGAVVSGVFLVPMFIAQLDAPDPEQQQLALVFLISLVGASGFFIMFSTLVFVVFGRPKVRDSFKASV
;
A
#
# COMPACT_ATOMS: atom_id res chain seq x y z
N MET A 1 -33.78 16.86 28.47
CA MET A 1 -33.02 16.00 27.53
C MET A 1 -31.57 16.09 27.96
N PRO A 2 -30.88 14.97 28.27
CA PRO A 2 -29.47 15.03 28.61
C PRO A 2 -28.70 15.57 27.39
N ASP A 3 -27.88 16.58 27.64
CA ASP A 3 -27.00 17.20 26.67
C ASP A 3 -25.91 16.19 26.29
N VAL A 4 -26.12 15.46 25.19
CA VAL A 4 -25.12 14.52 24.67
C VAL A 4 -24.15 15.34 23.84
N SER A 5 -23.27 16.07 24.51
CA SER A 5 -22.15 16.72 23.85
C SER A 5 -21.38 15.67 23.03
N PRO A 6 -21.01 15.95 21.76
CA PRO A 6 -20.26 14.99 20.95
C PRO A 6 -19.01 14.55 21.69
N GLN A 7 -18.94 13.28 22.10
CA GLN A 7 -17.73 12.76 22.72
C GLN A 7 -16.58 12.95 21.74
N ALA A 8 -15.60 13.77 22.13
CA ALA A 8 -14.42 14.01 21.32
C ALA A 8 -13.77 12.67 20.97
N ARG A 9 -13.49 12.45 19.68
CA ARG A 9 -12.86 11.20 19.23
C ARG A 9 -11.49 11.05 19.91
N PRO A 10 -11.10 9.83 20.32
CA PRO A 10 -9.76 9.60 20.86
C PRO A 10 -8.68 10.09 19.87
N ARG A 11 -7.67 10.81 20.36
CA ARG A 11 -6.59 11.36 19.50
C ARG A 11 -5.92 10.28 18.63
N ALA A 12 -5.72 9.09 19.18
CA ALA A 12 -5.16 7.95 18.47
C ALA A 12 -6.01 7.53 17.25
N LEU A 13 -7.34 7.63 17.34
CA LEU A 13 -8.22 7.35 16.21
C LEU A 13 -8.02 8.41 15.12
N VAL A 14 -7.98 9.70 15.48
CA VAL A 14 -7.77 10.79 14.52
C VAL A 14 -6.43 10.64 13.80
N VAL A 15 -5.36 10.27 14.51
CA VAL A 15 -4.04 9.99 13.92
C VAL A 15 -4.12 8.82 12.93
N LEU A 16 -4.82 7.74 13.28
CA LEU A 16 -5.03 6.62 12.36
C LEU A 16 -5.80 7.03 11.10
N LEU A 17 -6.83 7.88 11.23
CA LEU A 17 -7.59 8.40 10.08
C LEU A 17 -6.71 9.18 9.11
N TRP A 18 -5.82 10.04 9.63
CA TRP A 18 -4.85 10.75 8.81
C TRP A 18 -3.84 9.80 8.17
N ALA A 19 -3.36 8.80 8.92
CA ALA A 19 -2.45 7.79 8.38
C ALA A 19 -3.09 7.03 7.20
N ILE A 20 -4.38 6.72 7.25
CA ILE A 20 -5.13 6.12 6.13
C ILE A 20 -5.12 7.02 4.89
N VAL A 21 -5.35 8.32 5.06
CA VAL A 21 -5.33 9.27 3.93
C VAL A 21 -3.91 9.37 3.35
N VAL A 22 -2.89 9.48 4.20
CA VAL A 22 -1.48 9.58 3.77
C VAL A 22 -1.03 8.31 3.05
N VAL A 23 -1.34 7.13 3.59
CA VAL A 23 -1.03 5.85 2.93
C VAL A 23 -1.75 5.74 1.60
N GLY A 24 -3.03 6.12 1.55
CA GLY A 24 -3.79 6.15 0.29
C GLY A 24 -3.16 7.08 -0.75
N LEU A 25 -2.68 8.26 -0.35
CA LEU A 25 -1.96 9.19 -1.22
C LEU A 25 -0.64 8.59 -1.72
N MET A 26 0.19 8.06 -0.82
CA MET A 26 1.47 7.45 -1.19
C MET A 26 1.28 6.29 -2.16
N GLN A 27 0.30 5.41 -1.89
CA GLN A 27 -0.02 4.27 -2.74
C GLN A 27 -0.55 4.72 -4.12
N THR A 28 -1.42 5.74 -4.15
CA THR A 28 -1.94 6.27 -5.42
C THR A 28 -0.83 6.90 -6.26
N LEU A 29 0.02 7.73 -5.64
CA LEU A 29 1.12 8.41 -6.34
C LEU A 29 2.16 7.43 -6.84
N GLY A 30 2.61 6.50 -5.99
CA GLY A 30 3.56 5.46 -6.37
C GLY A 30 3.06 4.61 -7.53
N ALA A 31 1.84 4.08 -7.40
CA ALA A 31 1.26 3.23 -8.44
C ALA A 31 0.97 3.99 -9.74
N THR A 32 0.58 5.28 -9.67
CA THR A 32 0.40 6.12 -10.86
C THR A 32 1.72 6.36 -11.57
N PHE A 33 2.78 6.66 -10.81
CA PHE A 33 4.10 6.90 -11.36
C PHE A 33 4.64 5.65 -12.08
N GLU A 34 4.49 4.49 -11.46
CA GLU A 34 4.92 3.23 -12.04
C GLU A 34 4.08 2.84 -13.27
N ALA A 35 2.76 3.01 -13.21
CA ALA A 35 1.88 2.80 -14.36
C ALA A 35 2.24 3.73 -15.54
N LEU A 36 2.50 5.01 -15.26
CA LEU A 36 2.93 5.98 -16.28
C LEU A 36 4.28 5.60 -16.88
N ASN A 37 5.22 5.12 -16.06
CA ASN A 37 6.53 4.67 -16.55
C ASN A 37 6.42 3.46 -17.49
N MET A 38 5.47 2.55 -17.27
CA MET A 38 5.23 1.43 -18.19
C MET A 38 4.55 1.88 -19.49
N ILE A 39 3.61 2.83 -19.42
CA ILE A 39 2.88 3.33 -20.61
C ILE A 39 3.79 4.23 -21.47
N VAL A 40 4.64 5.04 -20.84
CA VAL A 40 5.54 5.98 -21.50
C VAL A 40 6.96 5.77 -20.97
N PRO A 41 7.69 4.73 -21.46
CA PRO A 41 9.04 4.40 -20.98
C PRO A 41 10.06 5.54 -21.14
N SER A 42 9.81 6.46 -22.08
CA SER A 42 10.65 7.63 -22.33
C SER A 42 10.62 8.69 -21.22
N LEU A 43 9.67 8.60 -20.27
CA LEU A 43 9.64 9.52 -19.13
C LEU A 43 10.82 9.30 -18.18
N LEU A 44 11.30 8.05 -18.03
CA LEU A 44 12.35 7.68 -17.08
C LEU A 44 13.30 6.63 -17.68
N PRO A 45 14.09 7.01 -18.69
CA PRO A 45 14.95 6.06 -19.41
C PRO A 45 16.00 5.40 -18.50
N SER A 46 16.42 6.06 -17.42
CA SER A 46 17.34 5.49 -16.43
C SER A 46 16.74 4.32 -15.64
N LEU A 47 15.41 4.29 -15.42
CA LEU A 47 14.74 3.17 -14.76
C LEU A 47 14.58 1.97 -15.70
N GLN A 48 14.46 2.22 -17.00
CA GLN A 48 14.32 1.17 -18.03
C GLN A 48 15.61 0.37 -18.22
N ALA A 49 16.76 0.96 -17.90
CA ALA A 49 18.05 0.28 -17.94
C ALA A 49 18.29 -0.66 -16.73
N ASN A 50 17.42 -0.65 -15.72
CA ASN A 50 17.58 -1.45 -14.51
C ASN A 50 17.18 -2.92 -14.77
N GLU A 51 17.95 -3.88 -14.26
CA GLU A 51 17.65 -5.32 -14.34
C GLU A 51 16.25 -5.68 -13.81
N VAL A 52 15.75 -4.97 -12.79
CA VAL A 52 14.38 -5.13 -12.29
C VAL A 52 13.37 -4.83 -13.38
N MET A 53 13.57 -3.79 -14.20
CA MET A 53 12.65 -3.45 -15.28
C MET A 53 12.76 -4.43 -16.45
N GLN A 54 13.96 -4.95 -16.73
CA GLN A 54 14.14 -6.02 -17.72
C GLN A 54 13.36 -7.29 -17.34
N LEU A 55 13.30 -7.64 -16.05
CA LEU A 55 12.50 -8.76 -15.56
C LEU A 55 11.00 -8.61 -15.89
N HIS A 56 10.49 -7.39 -15.99
CA HIS A 56 9.10 -7.14 -16.39
C HIS A 56 8.87 -7.50 -17.85
N HIS A 57 9.87 -7.35 -18.72
CA HIS A 57 9.77 -7.71 -20.13
C HIS A 57 10.02 -9.20 -20.37
N ASP A 58 10.88 -9.82 -19.58
CA ASP A 58 11.28 -11.21 -19.77
C ASP A 58 10.31 -12.22 -19.14
N GLN A 59 9.55 -11.82 -18.12
CA GLN A 59 8.64 -12.69 -17.37
C GLN A 59 7.19 -12.17 -17.44
N PRO A 60 6.33 -12.76 -18.29
CA PRO A 60 4.94 -12.30 -18.46
C PRO A 60 4.12 -12.25 -17.15
N LEU A 61 4.44 -13.14 -16.21
CA LEU A 61 3.78 -13.15 -14.90
C LEU A 61 4.17 -11.92 -14.06
N VAL A 62 5.43 -11.50 -14.11
CA VAL A 62 5.91 -10.30 -13.40
C VAL A 62 5.31 -9.06 -14.06
N GLU A 63 5.27 -8.99 -15.40
CA GLU A 63 4.61 -7.92 -16.13
C GLU A 63 3.14 -7.75 -15.73
N ALA A 64 2.39 -8.86 -15.78
CA ALA A 64 0.96 -8.87 -15.49
C ALA A 64 0.70 -8.54 -14.01
N TRP A 65 1.52 -9.07 -13.10
CA TRP A 65 1.42 -8.78 -11.67
C TRP A 65 1.71 -7.31 -11.38
N THR A 66 2.82 -6.77 -11.90
CA THR A 66 3.17 -5.36 -11.68
C THR A 66 2.13 -4.44 -12.28
N THR A 67 1.68 -4.70 -13.52
CA THR A 67 0.67 -3.87 -14.18
C THR A 67 -0.66 -3.92 -13.45
N GLY A 68 -1.18 -5.13 -13.21
CA GLY A 68 -2.43 -5.32 -12.49
C GLY A 68 -2.35 -4.81 -11.05
N GLY A 69 -1.20 -4.99 -10.40
CA GLY A 69 -0.95 -4.56 -9.04
C GLY A 69 -0.90 -3.06 -8.86
N ASN A 70 -0.27 -2.35 -9.80
CA ASN A 70 -0.28 -0.88 -9.81
C ASN A 70 -1.69 -0.33 -10.07
N LEU A 71 -2.43 -0.88 -11.04
CA LEU A 71 -3.81 -0.46 -11.28
C LEU A 71 -4.70 -0.72 -10.05
N ALA A 72 -4.58 -1.89 -9.42
CA ALA A 72 -5.25 -2.19 -8.17
C ALA A 72 -4.81 -1.24 -7.05
N GLY A 73 -3.52 -0.94 -6.95
CA GLY A 73 -2.93 -0.02 -5.99
C GLY A 73 -3.50 1.39 -6.11
N MET A 74 -3.69 1.90 -7.33
CA MET A 74 -4.36 3.19 -7.57
C MET A 74 -5.80 3.18 -7.05
N VAL A 75 -6.58 2.15 -7.37
CA VAL A 75 -7.98 2.02 -6.92
C VAL A 75 -8.07 1.93 -5.41
N LEU A 76 -7.21 1.12 -4.78
CA LEU A 76 -7.14 0.95 -3.33
C LEU A 76 -6.68 2.22 -2.63
N GLY A 77 -5.69 2.92 -3.19
CA GLY A 77 -5.19 4.19 -2.67
C GLY A 77 -6.27 5.27 -2.66
N VAL A 78 -7.00 5.44 -3.79
CA VAL A 78 -8.15 6.34 -3.86
C VAL A 78 -9.24 5.92 -2.88
N GLY A 79 -9.52 4.62 -2.75
CA GLY A 79 -10.46 4.08 -1.77
C GLY A 79 -10.10 4.43 -0.33
N PHE A 80 -8.82 4.35 0.04
CA PHE A 80 -8.32 4.78 1.35
C PHE A 80 -8.45 6.29 1.55
N ILE A 81 -8.14 7.11 0.55
CA ILE A 81 -8.31 8.57 0.64
C ILE A 81 -9.78 8.91 0.88
N VAL A 82 -10.68 8.39 0.05
CA VAL A 82 -12.13 8.66 0.15
C VAL A 82 -12.69 8.13 1.47
N GLY A 83 -12.32 6.92 1.86
CA GLY A 83 -12.74 6.32 3.13
C GLY A 83 -12.22 7.09 4.34
N GLY A 84 -10.94 7.46 4.36
CA GLY A 84 -10.31 8.25 5.40
C GLY A 84 -10.92 9.65 5.55
N VAL A 85 -11.14 10.36 4.44
CA VAL A 85 -11.80 11.68 4.44
C VAL A 85 -13.24 11.59 4.94
N ARG A 86 -14.00 10.56 4.54
CA ARG A 86 -15.34 10.31 5.08
C ARG A 86 -15.32 10.10 6.58
N LEU A 87 -14.40 9.27 7.07
CA LEU A 87 -14.25 9.02 8.51
C LEU A 87 -13.82 10.29 9.27
N LEU A 88 -12.92 11.11 8.71
CA LEU A 88 -12.56 12.40 9.31
C LEU A 88 -13.80 13.29 9.47
N ARG A 89 -14.69 13.31 8.47
CA ARG A 89 -15.98 14.02 8.50
C ARG A 89 -17.05 13.36 9.38
N GLY A 90 -16.80 12.17 9.92
CA GLY A 90 -17.76 11.43 10.73
C GLY A 90 -18.77 10.56 9.99
N ASP A 91 -18.59 10.37 8.69
CA ASP A 91 -19.46 9.51 7.89
C ASP A 91 -19.14 8.03 8.13
N ALA A 92 -20.07 7.30 8.77
CA ALA A 92 -19.96 5.87 9.03
C ALA A 92 -19.82 5.01 7.78
N ARG A 93 -20.24 5.49 6.60
CA ARG A 93 -20.05 4.78 5.32
C ARG A 93 -18.56 4.61 4.99
N GLY A 94 -17.70 5.49 5.51
CA GLY A 94 -16.25 5.37 5.39
C GLY A 94 -15.69 4.10 6.03
N LEU A 95 -16.32 3.57 7.09
CA LEU A 95 -15.84 2.36 7.78
C LEU A 95 -15.84 1.14 6.87
N GLY A 96 -16.95 0.93 6.15
CA GLY A 96 -17.11 -0.21 5.25
C GLY A 96 -16.07 -0.16 4.13
N LEU A 97 -15.93 1.00 3.48
CA LEU A 97 -14.96 1.22 2.40
C LEU A 97 -13.53 1.00 2.89
N THR A 98 -13.12 1.66 3.97
CA THR A 98 -11.75 1.54 4.49
C THR A 98 -11.41 0.12 4.94
N ARG A 99 -12.36 -0.63 5.52
CA ARG A 99 -12.15 -2.05 5.85
C ARG A 99 -12.03 -2.93 4.63
N ALA A 100 -12.84 -2.70 3.60
CA ALA A 100 -12.74 -3.43 2.33
C ALA A 100 -11.39 -3.17 1.65
N CYS A 101 -10.95 -1.90 1.59
CA CYS A 101 -9.63 -1.53 1.07
C CYS A 101 -8.51 -2.16 1.89
N ALA A 102 -8.60 -2.18 3.22
CA ALA A 102 -7.61 -2.83 4.08
C ALA A 102 -7.53 -4.34 3.84
N LEU A 103 -8.67 -5.03 3.74
CA LEU A 103 -8.67 -6.45 3.44
C LEU A 103 -8.08 -6.74 2.06
N ALA A 104 -8.47 -5.98 1.03
CA ALA A 104 -7.94 -6.13 -0.30
C ALA A 104 -6.43 -5.82 -0.37
N THR A 105 -5.97 -4.79 0.34
CA THR A 105 -4.54 -4.45 0.44
C THR A 105 -3.75 -5.52 1.18
N LEU A 106 -4.33 -6.14 2.21
CA LEU A 106 -3.70 -7.26 2.90
C LEU A 106 -3.52 -8.47 1.97
N ILE A 107 -4.56 -8.84 1.23
CA ILE A 107 -4.50 -9.93 0.23
C ILE A 107 -3.45 -9.60 -0.83
N TYR A 108 -3.50 -8.38 -1.37
CA TYR A 108 -2.55 -7.87 -2.34
C TYR A 108 -1.10 -7.94 -1.84
N ALA A 109 -0.84 -7.49 -0.60
CA ALA A 109 0.48 -7.51 0.00
C ALA A 109 1.01 -8.93 0.22
N VAL A 110 0.15 -9.88 0.61
CA VAL A 110 0.54 -11.29 0.77
C VAL A 110 0.92 -11.90 -0.58
N ILE A 111 0.10 -11.69 -1.62
CA ILE A 111 0.40 -12.20 -2.97
C ILE A 111 1.67 -11.53 -3.50
N GLY A 112 1.80 -10.21 -3.33
CA GLY A 112 2.99 -9.46 -3.72
C GLY A 112 4.25 -9.93 -3.02
N ALA A 113 4.18 -10.28 -1.74
CA ALA A 113 5.31 -10.86 -1.01
C ALA A 113 5.71 -12.23 -1.57
N VAL A 114 4.75 -13.07 -1.98
CA VAL A 114 5.03 -14.35 -2.63
C VAL A 114 5.68 -14.14 -3.99
N VAL A 115 5.11 -13.30 -4.85
CA VAL A 115 5.69 -12.98 -6.17
C VAL A 115 7.11 -12.43 -6.01
N SER A 116 7.30 -11.47 -5.10
CA SER A 116 8.61 -10.90 -4.81
C SER A 116 9.61 -11.95 -4.29
N GLY A 117 9.16 -12.85 -3.42
CA GLY A 117 9.98 -13.94 -2.88
C GLY A 117 10.40 -14.97 -3.93
N VAL A 118 9.57 -15.20 -4.95
CA VAL A 118 9.86 -16.15 -6.04
C VAL A 118 10.75 -15.53 -7.11
N PHE A 119 10.52 -14.27 -7.49
CA PHE A 119 11.17 -13.66 -8.65
C PHE A 119 12.26 -12.64 -8.30
N LEU A 120 12.05 -11.79 -7.30
CA LEU A 120 12.97 -10.69 -6.98
C LEU A 120 14.03 -11.08 -5.95
N VAL A 121 13.65 -11.83 -4.91
CA VAL A 121 14.59 -12.22 -3.84
C VAL A 121 15.77 -13.05 -4.37
N PRO A 122 15.58 -14.09 -5.22
CA PRO A 122 16.71 -14.85 -5.74
C PRO A 122 17.67 -13.99 -6.57
N MET A 123 17.13 -13.06 -7.36
CA MET A 123 17.92 -12.10 -8.15
C MET A 123 18.77 -11.21 -7.25
N PHE A 124 18.18 -10.61 -6.21
CA PHE A 124 18.95 -9.77 -5.28
C PHE A 124 19.95 -10.56 -4.44
N ILE A 125 19.67 -11.82 -4.08
CA ILE A 125 20.65 -12.68 -3.43
C ILE A 125 21.84 -12.93 -4.36
N ALA A 126 21.60 -13.23 -5.64
CA ALA A 126 22.70 -13.41 -6.60
C ALA A 126 23.55 -12.13 -6.77
N GLN A 127 22.91 -10.96 -6.74
CA GLN A 127 23.62 -9.67 -6.78
C GLN A 127 24.44 -9.39 -5.51
N LEU A 128 24.04 -9.90 -4.34
CA LEU A 128 24.84 -9.80 -3.11
C LEU A 128 26.12 -10.64 -3.19
N ASP A 129 26.12 -11.73 -3.96
CA ASP A 129 27.30 -12.57 -4.19
C ASP A 129 28.20 -12.04 -5.33
N ALA A 130 27.79 -10.97 -6.03
CA ALA A 130 28.56 -10.37 -7.11
C ALA A 130 29.82 -9.68 -6.57
N PRO A 131 30.93 -9.64 -7.33
CA PRO A 131 32.19 -9.02 -6.88
C PRO A 131 32.15 -7.47 -6.84
N ASP A 132 31.11 -6.84 -7.39
CA ASP A 132 30.95 -5.39 -7.43
C ASP A 132 30.25 -4.85 -6.16
N PRO A 133 30.93 -4.03 -5.32
CA PRO A 133 30.34 -3.48 -4.10
C PRO A 133 29.12 -2.57 -4.33
N GLU A 134 29.06 -1.87 -5.47
CA GLU A 134 27.92 -0.98 -5.77
C GLU A 134 26.66 -1.80 -6.02
N GLN A 135 26.78 -2.88 -6.78
CA GLN A 135 25.70 -3.83 -7.04
C GLN A 135 25.22 -4.50 -5.74
N GLN A 136 26.14 -4.90 -4.85
CA GLN A 136 25.80 -5.45 -3.53
C GLN A 136 25.00 -4.45 -2.68
N GLN A 137 25.43 -3.18 -2.64
CA GLN A 137 24.75 -2.14 -1.88
C GLN A 137 23.33 -1.91 -2.41
N LEU A 138 23.17 -1.83 -3.73
CA LEU A 138 21.85 -1.68 -4.36
C LEU A 138 20.93 -2.86 -4.04
N ALA A 139 21.43 -4.09 -4.16
CA ALA A 139 20.68 -5.31 -3.83
C ALA A 139 20.20 -5.30 -2.37
N LEU A 140 21.06 -4.89 -1.43
CA LEU A 140 20.71 -4.78 -0.02
C LEU A 140 19.61 -3.73 0.21
N VAL A 141 19.72 -2.56 -0.44
CA VAL A 141 18.71 -1.49 -0.36
C VAL A 141 17.36 -2.00 -0.89
N PHE A 142 17.36 -2.72 -2.02
CA PHE A 142 16.13 -3.28 -2.58
C PHE A 142 15.51 -4.35 -1.68
N LEU A 143 16.32 -5.26 -1.11
CA LEU A 143 15.83 -6.28 -0.17
C LEU A 143 15.22 -5.66 1.09
N ILE A 144 15.89 -4.67 1.69
CA ILE A 144 15.36 -3.94 2.84
C ILE A 144 14.06 -3.22 2.48
N SER A 145 14.01 -2.59 1.30
CA SER A 145 12.82 -1.88 0.84
C SER A 145 11.64 -2.83 0.60
N LEU A 146 11.90 -4.01 0.01
CA LEU A 146 10.92 -5.06 -0.23
C LEU A 146 10.33 -5.58 1.10
N VAL A 147 11.19 -5.96 2.05
CA VAL A 147 10.77 -6.41 3.39
C VAL A 147 10.01 -5.31 4.13
N GLY A 148 10.52 -4.07 4.08
CA GLY A 148 9.92 -2.91 4.71
C GLY A 148 8.54 -2.59 4.14
N ALA A 149 8.38 -2.57 2.82
CA ALA A 149 7.12 -2.30 2.15
C ALA A 149 6.10 -3.41 2.41
N SER A 150 6.48 -4.69 2.22
CA SER A 150 5.58 -5.83 2.49
C SER A 150 5.15 -5.86 3.95
N GLY A 151 6.09 -5.71 4.88
CA GLY A 151 5.80 -5.67 6.32
C GLY A 151 4.89 -4.51 6.68
N PHE A 152 5.17 -3.30 6.16
CA PHE A 152 4.33 -2.12 6.38
C PHE A 152 2.89 -2.34 5.91
N PHE A 153 2.68 -2.76 4.66
CA PHE A 153 1.32 -2.93 4.12
C PHE A 153 0.54 -4.02 4.85
N ILE A 154 1.18 -5.13 5.23
CA ILE A 154 0.56 -6.18 6.03
C ILE A 154 0.15 -5.62 7.40
N MET A 155 1.10 -5.05 8.16
CA MET A 155 0.84 -4.54 9.50
C MET A 155 -0.21 -3.43 9.50
N PHE A 156 -0.08 -2.46 8.60
CA PHE A 156 -1.01 -1.33 8.49
C PHE A 156 -2.42 -1.80 8.14
N SER A 157 -2.54 -2.67 7.13
CA SER A 157 -3.84 -3.19 6.70
C SER A 157 -4.51 -4.03 7.79
N THR A 158 -3.75 -4.88 8.49
CA THR A 158 -4.24 -5.63 9.64
C THR A 158 -4.69 -4.70 10.76
N LEU A 159 -3.90 -3.68 11.11
CA LEU A 159 -4.25 -2.68 12.12
C LEU A 159 -5.58 -2.00 11.78
N VAL A 160 -5.71 -1.48 10.56
CA VAL A 160 -6.91 -0.81 10.06
C VAL A 160 -8.12 -1.76 10.12
N PHE A 161 -7.97 -2.98 9.62
CA PHE A 161 -9.03 -3.97 9.60
C PHE A 161 -9.51 -4.34 11.01
N VAL A 162 -8.57 -4.57 11.94
CA VAL A 162 -8.87 -4.93 13.33
C VAL A 162 -9.49 -3.75 14.07
N VAL A 163 -8.92 -2.54 13.98
CA VAL A 163 -9.41 -1.36 14.70
C VAL A 163 -10.83 -1.01 14.28
N PHE A 164 -11.13 -0.96 12.98
CA PHE A 164 -12.49 -0.69 12.50
C PHE A 164 -13.44 -1.89 12.60
N GLY A 165 -12.93 -3.08 12.91
CA GLY A 165 -13.73 -4.23 13.33
C GLY A 165 -14.29 -4.11 14.75
N ARG A 166 -13.71 -3.26 15.61
CA ARG A 166 -14.11 -3.15 17.01
C ARG A 166 -15.45 -2.42 17.16
N PRO A 167 -16.41 -2.97 17.94
CA PRO A 167 -17.71 -2.34 18.17
C PRO A 167 -17.61 -0.89 18.66
N LYS A 168 -16.73 -0.62 19.63
CA LYS A 168 -16.50 0.72 20.18
C LYS A 168 -16.16 1.78 19.11
N VAL A 169 -15.32 1.41 18.13
CA VAL A 169 -14.95 2.33 17.04
C VAL A 169 -16.14 2.49 16.10
N ARG A 170 -16.79 1.40 15.70
CA ARG A 170 -17.98 1.45 14.83
C ARG A 170 -19.08 2.33 15.42
N ASP A 171 -19.36 2.17 16.70
CA ASP A 171 -20.46 2.88 17.37
C ASP A 171 -20.14 4.38 17.54
N SER A 172 -18.86 4.76 17.59
CA SER A 172 -18.43 6.17 17.59
C SER A 172 -18.76 6.95 16.30
N PHE A 173 -19.05 6.25 15.20
CA PHE A 173 -19.46 6.86 13.92
C PHE A 173 -20.97 6.77 13.66
N LYS A 174 -21.70 5.92 14.39
CA LYS A 174 -23.17 5.80 14.24
C LYS A 174 -23.93 6.97 14.87
N ALA A 175 -23.34 7.63 15.86
CA ALA A 175 -23.95 8.77 16.55
C ALA A 175 -23.89 10.08 15.74
N SER A 176 -23.39 10.04 14.51
CA SER A 176 -23.15 11.23 13.65
C SER A 176 -24.11 11.33 12.46
N VAL A 177 -25.09 10.43 12.35
CA VAL A 177 -26.13 10.41 11.30
C VAL A 177 -27.47 10.81 11.89
#